data_AF-A0A444JSA5-F1
#
_entry.id   AF-A0A444JSA5-F1
#
_cell.length_a   1.000
_cell.length_b   1.000
_cell.length_c   1.000
_cell.angle_alpha   90.00
_cell.angle_beta   90.00
_cell.angle_gamma   90.00
#
_symmetry.space_group_name_H-M   'P 1'
#
loop_
_entity.id
_entity.type
_entity.pdbx_description
1 polymer ?
#
loop_
_entity_poly.entity_id
_entity_poly.type
_entity_poly.pdbx_seq_one_letter_code
_entity_poly.pdbx_strand_id
1 'polypeptide(L)'
;MTVKGNLNLEYSKIERLPRKLKVEGNLNLAYSAVKQLPRQLVVFGYINLAHSQVTYLNTGLQVRGDLSIMGTKITQLPPYLYVGGDLYLANSAITELPKFLVVKGDIYLGGRPIREIPEQITVGGHIFK
;
A
#
# COMPACT_ATOMS: atom_id res chain seq x y z
N MET A 1 -12.54 -15.35 -3.51
CA MET A 1 -13.42 -14.52 -4.36
C MET A 1 -12.58 -13.87 -5.45
N THR A 2 -13.12 -13.77 -6.66
CA THR A 2 -12.48 -13.08 -7.79
C THR A 2 -13.38 -11.95 -8.28
N VAL A 3 -12.82 -10.77 -8.49
CA VAL A 3 -13.48 -9.60 -9.10
C VAL A 3 -12.80 -9.35 -10.44
N LYS A 4 -13.57 -9.42 -11.55
CA LYS A 4 -13.05 -9.29 -12.92
C LYS A 4 -12.65 -7.86 -13.32
N GLY A 5 -13.01 -6.88 -12.50
CA GLY A 5 -12.69 -5.47 -12.73
C GLY A 5 -12.21 -4.80 -11.46
N ASN A 6 -12.59 -3.54 -11.27
CA ASN A 6 -12.27 -2.79 -10.07
C ASN A 6 -13.16 -3.22 -8.90
N LEU A 7 -12.58 -3.30 -7.70
CA LEU A 7 -13.31 -3.39 -6.45
C LEU A 7 -13.19 -2.04 -5.74
N ASN A 8 -14.26 -1.25 -5.79
CA ASN A 8 -14.35 0.01 -5.07
C ASN A 8 -15.21 -0.16 -3.82
N LEU A 9 -14.61 0.00 -2.64
CA LEU A 9 -15.25 -0.01 -1.33
C LEU A 9 -14.92 1.29 -0.56
N GLU A 10 -14.66 2.37 -1.29
CA GLU A 10 -14.45 3.68 -0.70
C GLU A 10 -15.64 4.08 0.18
N TYR A 11 -15.37 4.65 1.36
CA TYR A 11 -16.38 4.98 2.39
C TYR A 11 -17.25 3.80 2.88
N SER A 12 -16.91 2.57 2.52
CA SER A 12 -17.70 1.40 2.91
C SER A 12 -17.61 1.13 4.41
N LYS A 13 -18.74 0.71 4.99
CA LYS A 13 -18.84 0.20 6.37
C LYS A 13 -18.41 -1.27 6.51
N ILE A 14 -18.00 -1.92 5.41
CA ILE A 14 -17.49 -3.28 5.45
C ILE A 14 -16.18 -3.29 6.25
N GLU A 15 -16.14 -4.10 7.31
CA GLU A 15 -14.94 -4.20 8.16
C GLU A 15 -13.99 -5.32 7.73
N ARG A 16 -14.49 -6.32 6.98
CA ARG A 16 -13.76 -7.54 6.65
C ARG A 16 -13.94 -7.93 5.20
N LEU A 17 -12.82 -8.24 4.57
CA LEU A 17 -12.76 -8.85 3.25
C LEU A 17 -12.61 -10.37 3.38
N PRO A 18 -12.97 -11.16 2.34
CA PRO A 18 -12.73 -12.59 2.34
C PRO A 18 -11.24 -12.91 2.46
N ARG A 19 -10.89 -14.03 3.10
CA ARG A 19 -9.47 -14.45 3.31
C ARG A 19 -8.65 -14.54 2.02
N LYS A 20 -9.30 -14.87 0.90
CA LYS A 20 -8.71 -14.95 -0.45
C LYS A 20 -9.46 -14.01 -1.38
N LEU A 21 -8.76 -13.01 -1.91
CA LEU A 21 -9.30 -12.01 -2.83
C LEU A 21 -8.37 -11.79 -4.01
N LYS A 22 -8.88 -11.99 -5.22
CA LYS A 22 -8.24 -11.58 -6.47
C LYS A 22 -9.06 -10.44 -7.08
N VAL A 23 -8.41 -9.33 -7.43
CA VAL A 23 -9.00 -8.20 -8.16
C VAL A 23 -8.20 -8.02 -9.44
N GLU A 24 -8.85 -8.18 -10.59
CA GLU A 24 -8.21 -8.07 -11.90
C GLU A 24 -8.01 -6.61 -12.34
N GLY A 25 -8.73 -5.67 -11.72
CA GLY A 25 -8.46 -4.24 -11.83
C GLY A 25 -7.85 -3.65 -10.56
N ASN A 26 -8.35 -2.48 -10.19
CA ASN A 26 -7.92 -1.69 -9.03
C ASN A 26 -8.69 -2.05 -7.76
N LEU A 27 -8.03 -1.95 -6.61
CA LEU A 27 -8.66 -2.08 -5.29
C LEU A 27 -8.66 -0.71 -4.60
N ASN A 28 -9.85 -0.11 -4.44
CA ASN A 28 -10.01 1.11 -3.67
C ASN A 28 -10.69 0.81 -2.32
N LEU A 29 -9.96 1.00 -1.22
CA LEU A 29 -10.42 0.88 0.16
C LEU A 29 -10.32 2.22 0.92
N ALA A 30 -10.14 3.34 0.21
CA ALA A 30 -9.98 4.63 0.85
C ALA A 30 -11.16 4.97 1.76
N TYR A 31 -10.90 5.57 2.92
CA TYR A 31 -11.92 5.89 3.95
C TYR A 31 -12.80 4.72 4.41
N SER A 32 -12.46 3.46 4.07
CA SER A 32 -13.26 2.31 4.44
C SER A 32 -13.03 1.87 5.89
N ALA A 33 -14.02 1.15 6.44
CA ALA A 33 -13.93 0.51 7.75
C ALA A 33 -13.08 -0.77 7.75
N VAL A 34 -12.47 -1.16 6.63
CA VAL A 34 -11.63 -2.36 6.54
C VAL A 34 -10.39 -2.18 7.41
N LYS A 35 -10.18 -3.13 8.33
CA LYS A 35 -9.07 -3.08 9.30
C LYS A 35 -7.86 -3.91 8.86
N GLN A 36 -8.05 -4.88 7.97
CA GLN A 36 -7.04 -5.84 7.56
C GLN A 36 -7.20 -6.23 6.08
N LEU A 37 -6.07 -6.35 5.38
CA LEU A 37 -6.06 -6.92 4.04
C LEU A 37 -6.27 -8.45 4.07
N PRO A 38 -6.84 -9.05 3.01
CA PRO A 38 -6.90 -10.50 2.86
C PRO A 38 -5.53 -11.16 2.99
N ARG A 39 -5.45 -12.31 3.66
CA ARG A 39 -4.20 -13.09 3.78
C ARG A 39 -3.62 -13.46 2.42
N GLN A 40 -4.48 -13.77 1.45
CA GLN A 40 -4.09 -13.98 0.06
C GLN A 40 -4.77 -12.89 -0.78
N LEU A 41 -4.04 -11.82 -1.02
CA LEU A 41 -4.48 -10.68 -1.83
C LEU A 41 -3.68 -10.63 -3.12
N VAL A 42 -4.37 -10.60 -4.25
CA VAL A 42 -3.78 -10.34 -5.56
C VAL A 42 -4.56 -9.21 -6.22
N VAL A 43 -3.87 -8.12 -6.57
CA VAL A 43 -4.44 -6.97 -7.27
C VAL A 43 -3.57 -6.68 -8.49
N PHE A 44 -4.19 -6.60 -9.67
CA PHE A 44 -3.49 -6.41 -10.93
C PHE A 44 -3.29 -4.93 -11.30
N GLY A 45 -4.07 -4.03 -10.70
CA GLY A 45 -3.90 -2.58 -10.80
C GLY A 45 -3.30 -1.97 -9.54
N TYR A 46 -3.79 -0.78 -9.17
CA TYR A 46 -3.37 -0.08 -7.96
C TYR A 46 -4.13 -0.56 -6.71
N ILE A 47 -3.56 -0.26 -5.53
CA ILE A 47 -4.22 -0.39 -4.24
C ILE A 47 -4.26 0.99 -3.57
N ASN A 48 -5.46 1.50 -3.29
CA ASN A 48 -5.65 2.72 -2.52
C ASN A 48 -6.20 2.40 -1.13
N LEU A 49 -5.41 2.62 -0.08
CA LEU A 49 -5.79 2.47 1.32
C LEU A 49 -5.92 3.80 2.05
N ALA A 50 -5.89 4.93 1.33
CA ALA A 50 -5.83 6.26 1.92
C ALA A 50 -6.93 6.47 2.98
N HIS A 51 -6.55 6.91 4.18
CA HIS A 51 -7.45 7.15 5.30
C HIS A 51 -8.32 5.94 5.73
N SER A 52 -7.97 4.72 5.32
CA SER A 52 -8.63 3.50 5.79
C SER A 52 -8.20 3.14 7.22
N GLN A 53 -8.91 2.18 7.83
CA GLN A 53 -8.55 1.65 9.16
C GLN A 53 -7.49 0.55 9.12
N VAL A 54 -6.85 0.30 7.98
CA VAL A 54 -5.79 -0.70 7.85
C VAL A 54 -4.58 -0.31 8.70
N THR A 55 -4.07 -1.25 9.48
CA THR A 55 -2.93 -1.03 10.40
C THR A 55 -1.64 -1.72 9.98
N TYR A 56 -1.69 -2.65 9.01
CA TYR A 56 -0.49 -3.31 8.48
C TYR A 56 -0.71 -3.78 7.03
N LEU A 57 0.40 -3.97 6.31
CA LEU A 57 0.44 -4.63 5.00
C LEU A 57 0.96 -6.06 5.17
N ASN A 58 0.58 -6.97 4.26
CA ASN A 58 1.09 -8.33 4.26
C ASN A 58 2.59 -8.35 3.91
N THR A 59 3.36 -9.24 4.54
CA THR A 59 4.75 -9.52 4.15
C THR A 59 4.83 -9.93 2.68
N GLY A 60 5.74 -9.32 1.92
CA GLY A 60 5.90 -9.60 0.49
C GLY A 60 4.73 -9.18 -0.38
N LEU A 61 3.90 -8.21 0.06
CA LEU A 61 2.84 -7.63 -0.76
C LEU A 61 3.42 -7.13 -2.09
N GLN A 62 2.78 -7.51 -3.19
CA GLN A 62 3.12 -7.05 -4.52
C GLN A 62 1.94 -6.27 -5.10
N VAL A 63 2.18 -5.01 -5.44
CA VAL A 63 1.22 -4.13 -6.09
C VAL A 63 1.75 -3.81 -7.48
N ARG A 64 0.96 -4.11 -8.52
CA ARG A 64 1.42 -3.92 -9.91
C ARG A 64 1.36 -2.47 -10.36
N GLY A 65 0.41 -1.69 -9.87
CA GLY A 65 0.36 -0.23 -10.03
C GLY A 65 0.82 0.48 -8.76
N ASP A 66 0.15 1.60 -8.47
CA ASP A 66 0.46 2.46 -7.33
C ASP A 66 -0.05 1.86 -6.01
N LEU A 67 0.61 2.25 -4.91
CA LEU A 67 0.17 1.97 -3.56
C LEU A 67 0.05 3.28 -2.78
N SER A 68 -1.16 3.60 -2.33
CA SER A 68 -1.38 4.69 -1.38
C SER A 68 -1.74 4.14 -0.01
N ILE A 69 -0.96 4.53 1.00
CA ILE A 69 -1.28 4.31 2.42
C ILE A 69 -1.37 5.62 3.20
N MET A 70 -1.62 6.71 2.48
CA MET A 70 -1.71 8.05 3.02
C MET A 70 -2.72 8.11 4.18
N GLY A 71 -2.33 8.73 5.30
CA GLY A 71 -3.23 8.92 6.44
C GLY A 71 -3.74 7.64 7.11
N THR A 72 -3.11 6.48 6.85
CA THR A 72 -3.40 5.22 7.56
C THR A 72 -2.68 5.18 8.92
N LYS A 73 -3.04 4.20 9.75
CA LYS A 73 -2.36 3.91 11.03
C LYS A 73 -1.15 2.97 10.87
N ILE A 74 -0.69 2.74 9.65
CA ILE A 74 0.48 1.91 9.37
C ILE A 74 1.73 2.63 9.87
N THR A 75 2.50 1.95 10.71
CA THR A 75 3.74 2.46 11.31
C THR A 75 5.00 1.93 10.62
N GLN A 76 4.90 0.80 9.92
CA GLN A 76 6.01 0.14 9.24
C GLN A 76 5.55 -0.47 7.92
N LEU A 77 6.40 -0.39 6.90
CA LEU A 77 6.25 -1.15 5.66
C LEU A 77 6.88 -2.54 5.84
N PRO A 78 6.30 -3.61 5.27
CA PRO A 78 6.88 -4.94 5.35
C PRO A 78 8.15 -5.03 4.49
N PRO A 79 9.10 -5.92 4.84
CA PRO A 79 10.21 -6.25 3.96
C PRO A 79 9.69 -6.90 2.67
N TYR A 80 10.45 -6.74 1.59
CA TYR A 80 10.11 -7.26 0.26
C TYR A 80 8.79 -6.70 -0.32
N LEU A 81 8.39 -5.50 0.11
CA LEU A 81 7.29 -4.77 -0.52
C LEU A 81 7.68 -4.40 -1.96
N TYR A 82 6.83 -4.76 -2.92
CA TYR A 82 6.99 -4.39 -4.33
C TYR A 82 5.83 -3.50 -4.76
N VAL A 83 6.16 -2.35 -5.37
CA VAL A 83 5.21 -1.41 -5.97
C VAL A 83 5.66 -1.12 -7.41
N GLY A 84 4.81 -1.47 -8.37
CA GLY A 84 5.10 -1.31 -9.79
C GLY A 84 4.86 0.09 -10.34
N GLY A 85 4.19 0.96 -9.58
CA GLY A 85 4.09 2.39 -9.82
C GLY A 85 4.65 3.20 -8.65
N ASP A 86 3.90 4.20 -8.21
CA ASP A 86 4.28 5.13 -7.15
C ASP A 86 3.84 4.67 -5.75
N LEU A 87 4.60 5.09 -4.73
CA LEU A 87 4.32 4.84 -3.33
C LEU A 87 4.01 6.14 -2.58
N TYR A 88 2.78 6.27 -2.08
CA TYR A 88 2.32 7.46 -1.37
C TYR A 88 2.19 7.20 0.13
N LEU A 89 3.04 7.88 0.91
CA LEU A 89 3.19 7.70 2.38
C LEU A 89 2.77 8.92 3.20
N ALA A 90 2.32 10.01 2.56
CA ALA A 90 1.98 11.25 3.24
C ALA A 90 1.06 11.04 4.45
N ASN A 91 1.27 11.78 5.53
CA ASN A 91 0.48 11.68 6.76
C ASN A 91 0.43 10.27 7.40
N SER A 92 1.30 9.33 7.02
CA SER A 92 1.50 8.07 7.75
C SER A 92 2.43 8.26 8.94
N ALA A 93 2.57 7.21 9.76
CA ALA A 93 3.49 7.15 10.89
C ALA A 93 4.82 6.48 10.54
N ILE A 94 5.13 6.30 9.26
CA ILE A 94 6.37 5.66 8.80
C ILE A 94 7.55 6.61 9.00
N THR A 95 8.61 6.08 9.59
CA THR A 95 9.87 6.80 9.87
C THR A 95 11.10 6.14 9.23
N GLU A 96 10.93 4.97 8.63
CA GLU A 96 11.98 4.15 8.01
C GLU A 96 11.44 3.40 6.79
N LEU A 97 12.27 3.24 5.75
CA LEU A 97 11.98 2.34 4.64
C LEU A 97 12.56 0.95 4.96
N PRO A 98 11.86 -0.14 4.60
CA PRO A 98 12.33 -1.49 4.90
C PRO A 98 13.41 -1.93 3.89
N LYS A 99 14.23 -2.90 4.30
CA LYS A 99 15.15 -3.56 3.38
C LYS A 99 14.39 -4.26 2.25
N PHE A 100 14.98 -4.28 1.06
CA PHE A 100 14.42 -4.90 -0.13
C PHE A 100 13.08 -4.29 -0.58
N LEU A 101 12.83 -3.03 -0.25
CA LEU A 101 11.75 -2.25 -0.84
C LEU A 101 12.05 -2.02 -2.33
N VAL A 102 11.09 -2.32 -3.19
CA VAL A 102 11.16 -2.02 -4.62
C VAL A 102 9.98 -1.13 -4.99
N VAL A 103 10.27 0.07 -5.51
CA VAL A 103 9.29 0.99 -6.08
C VAL A 103 9.76 1.35 -7.49
N LYS A 104 8.95 1.09 -8.51
CA LYS A 104 9.34 1.38 -9.90
C LYS A 104 9.14 2.84 -10.29
N GLY A 105 8.19 3.53 -9.66
CA GLY A 105 7.99 4.97 -9.78
C GLY A 105 8.63 5.75 -8.63
N ASP A 106 7.92 6.78 -8.19
CA ASP A 106 8.34 7.72 -7.16
C ASP A 106 7.87 7.32 -5.75
N ILE A 107 8.56 7.82 -4.73
CA ILE A 107 8.15 7.70 -3.33
C ILE A 107 7.82 9.09 -2.78
N TYR A 108 6.60 9.27 -2.28
CA TYR A 108 6.13 10.53 -1.69
C TYR A 108 5.99 10.40 -0.17
N LEU A 109 6.92 11.02 0.57
CA LEU A 109 7.00 10.94 2.04
C LEU A 109 6.05 11.89 2.77
N GLY A 110 5.66 13.01 2.13
CA GLY A 110 4.67 13.95 2.63
C GLY A 110 5.12 14.73 3.88
N GLY A 111 6.35 15.21 3.87
CA GLY A 111 6.99 16.08 4.85
C GLY A 111 7.60 15.37 6.05
N ARG A 112 7.48 14.03 6.16
CA ARG A 112 8.03 13.28 7.30
C ARG A 112 9.50 12.95 7.08
N PRO A 113 10.38 13.20 8.08
CA PRO A 113 11.78 12.84 7.96
C PRO A 113 11.95 11.32 8.03
N ILE A 114 12.47 10.73 6.96
CA ILE A 114 13.08 9.40 7.01
C ILE A 114 14.55 9.58 7.37
N ARG A 115 14.99 8.92 8.45
CA ARG A 115 16.35 9.09 9.00
C ARG A 115 17.41 8.67 7.99
N GLU A 116 17.22 7.50 7.41
CA GLU A 116 18.18 6.86 6.52
C GLU A 116 17.44 6.11 5.41
N ILE A 117 18.03 6.14 4.21
CA ILE A 117 17.57 5.34 3.08
C ILE A 117 18.43 4.07 3.06
N PRO A 118 17.84 2.86 3.25
CA PRO A 118 18.63 1.63 3.27
C PRO A 118 19.33 1.36 1.94
N GLU A 119 20.54 0.80 1.97
CA GLU A 119 21.31 0.46 0.76
C GLU A 119 20.59 -0.57 -0.15
N GLN A 120 19.75 -1.44 0.43
CA GLN A 120 19.07 -2.51 -0.29
C GLN A 120 17.68 -2.12 -0.83
N ILE A 121 17.40 -0.83 -1.04
CA ILE A 121 16.16 -0.41 -1.72
C ILE A 121 16.42 -0.19 -3.21
N THR A 122 15.38 -0.33 -4.02
CA THR A 122 15.40 0.01 -5.44
C THR A 122 14.26 0.98 -5.74
N VAL A 123 14.60 2.19 -6.17
CA VAL A 123 13.64 3.22 -6.59
C VAL A 123 13.93 3.57 -8.04
N GLY A 124 12.94 3.43 -8.91
CA GLY A 124 13.08 3.76 -10.33
C GLY A 124 12.95 5.25 -10.62
N GLY A 125 12.17 5.96 -9.80
CA GLY A 125 12.02 7.41 -9.83
C GLY A 125 12.76 8.13 -8.70
N HIS A 126 12.13 9.14 -8.14
CA HIS A 126 12.65 10.01 -7.10
C HIS A 126 11.99 9.76 -5.74
N ILE A 127 12.68 10.18 -4.68
CA ILE A 127 12.12 10.23 -3.33
C ILE A 127 11.81 11.69 -3.00
N PHE A 128 10.54 12.04 -2.97
CA PHE A 128 10.04 13.35 -2.60
C PHE A 128 9.80 13.41 -1.10
N LYS A 129 10.40 14.40 -0.45
CA LYS A 129 10.29 14.62 0.98
C LYS A 129 8.96 15.24 1.33
#